data_AF-A0A7V3JL64-F1
#
_entry.id   AF-A0A7V3JL64-F1
#
_cell.length_a   1.000
_cell.length_b   1.000
_cell.length_c   1.000
_cell.angle_alpha   90.00
_cell.angle_beta   90.00
_cell.angle_gamma   90.00
#
_symmetry.space_group_name_H-M   'P 1'
#
loop_
_entity.id
_entity.type
_entity.pdbx_description
1 polymer ?
#
loop_
_entity_poly.entity_id
_entity_poly.type
_entity_poly.pdbx_seq_one_letter_code
_entity_poly.pdbx_strand_id
1 'polypeptide(L)'
;MKRPTVEELQLLSRFENLRKVLLSPERAALLEKPLADWAYPSDRRLPFVLLGRTLRDLLNTPFMELAATPGIGQRKIRSLVELLGRAAHCDPQVVAGPAAGDAPPPPPEAESFAPGEVSEVLWDQWRKTVVEHQLGDEPLGRLAPSLRNLTRVVWSTPLATYAGLRLTEIRHLRNHGAKRLAAIVEVFYHIHRALRGVSPREPLAVRVLPRWIEAADRWAAQMLQADELPSREAIREHLIRPLVEQLRIDADGHVVMLAESRVGLAGTAASVRQLARVMGLTRARLYQLLNSISEIMRVRWPSGRYVLNGLRAHFDSLAQRQKPAPDLREFHAAVDVFFPGPRRGAIEPLATGLLPDTRDAEEMPSQPPTKALKNLPGGDSAASHLAAPHTEPTPLITLQTAD
;
A
#
# COMPACT_ATOMS: atom_id res chain seq x y z
N MET A 1 -11.27 -56.74 10.51
CA MET A 1 -10.80 -55.38 10.86
C MET A 1 -9.44 -55.15 10.20
N LYS A 2 -9.31 -54.17 9.31
CA LYS A 2 -8.02 -53.80 8.71
C LYS A 2 -7.18 -53.13 9.80
N ARG A 3 -5.96 -53.61 10.05
CA ARG A 3 -5.06 -52.96 11.03
C ARG A 3 -4.71 -51.56 10.52
N PRO A 4 -4.80 -50.52 11.35
CA PRO A 4 -4.45 -49.17 10.93
C PRO A 4 -2.96 -49.12 10.57
N THR A 5 -2.66 -48.45 9.46
CA THR A 5 -1.30 -48.22 9.00
C THR A 5 -0.57 -47.27 9.95
N VAL A 6 0.76 -47.29 9.95
CA VAL A 6 1.58 -46.38 10.78
C VAL A 6 1.28 -44.91 10.45
N GLU A 7 1.05 -44.59 9.18
CA GLU A 7 0.66 -43.23 8.76
C GLU A 7 -0.72 -42.82 9.32
N GLU A 8 -1.70 -43.73 9.35
CA GLU A 8 -3.03 -43.46 9.94
C GLU A 8 -2.93 -43.18 11.43
N LEU A 9 -2.08 -43.92 12.15
CA LEU A 9 -1.85 -43.69 13.58
C LEU A 9 -1.17 -42.33 13.83
N GLN A 10 -0.24 -41.91 12.97
CA GLN A 10 0.39 -40.59 13.05
C GLN A 10 -0.62 -39.46 12.81
N LEU A 11 -1.48 -39.60 11.80
CA LEU A 11 -2.53 -38.62 11.50
C LEU A 11 -3.56 -38.54 12.62
N LEU A 12 -3.98 -39.68 13.17
CA LEU A 12 -4.86 -39.75 14.33
C LEU A 12 -4.25 -39.04 15.54
N SER A 13 -2.98 -39.33 15.87
CA SER A 13 -2.29 -38.69 16.98
C SER A 13 -2.19 -37.16 16.79
N ARG A 14 -1.85 -36.69 15.58
CA ARG A 14 -1.83 -35.26 15.26
C ARG A 14 -3.21 -34.64 15.38
N PHE A 15 -4.25 -35.30 14.88
CA PHE A 15 -5.62 -34.83 14.99
C PHE A 15 -6.06 -34.69 16.45
N GLU A 16 -5.83 -35.70 17.29
CA GLU A 16 -6.21 -35.65 18.70
C GLU A 16 -5.43 -34.57 19.48
N ASN A 17 -4.16 -34.34 19.14
CA ASN A 17 -3.39 -33.24 19.72
C ASN A 17 -3.98 -31.87 19.31
N LEU A 18 -4.27 -31.68 18.03
CA LEU A 18 -4.90 -30.45 17.53
C LEU A 18 -6.30 -30.25 18.12
N ARG A 19 -7.07 -31.33 18.28
CA ARG A 19 -8.39 -31.32 18.91
C ARG A 19 -8.31 -30.81 20.34
N LYS A 20 -7.36 -31.30 21.13
CA LYS A 20 -7.12 -30.81 22.50
C LYS A 20 -6.78 -29.31 22.52
N VAL A 21 -5.91 -28.86 21.61
CA VAL A 21 -5.53 -27.44 21.51
C VAL A 21 -6.73 -26.59 21.11
N LEU A 22 -7.44 -26.96 20.04
CA LEU A 22 -8.55 -26.17 19.48
C LEU A 22 -9.81 -26.15 20.36
N LEU A 23 -10.06 -27.20 21.15
CA LEU A 23 -11.16 -27.24 22.12
C LEU A 23 -10.83 -26.51 23.43
N SER A 24 -9.63 -25.94 23.57
CA SER A 24 -9.31 -25.09 24.72
C SER A 24 -10.24 -23.87 24.78
N PRO A 25 -10.61 -23.40 25.98
CA PRO A 25 -11.54 -22.28 26.15
C PRO A 25 -11.04 -21.00 25.47
N GLU A 26 -9.73 -20.80 25.42
CA GLU A 26 -9.08 -19.66 24.74
C GLU A 26 -9.45 -19.57 23.26
N ARG A 27 -9.78 -20.70 22.61
CA ARG A 27 -10.05 -20.79 21.18
C ARG A 27 -11.52 -20.95 20.82
N ALA A 28 -12.42 -20.78 21.79
CA ALA A 28 -13.84 -20.97 21.59
C ALA A 28 -14.41 -20.15 20.41
N ALA A 29 -13.88 -18.95 20.17
CA ALA A 29 -14.31 -18.09 19.06
C ALA A 29 -14.02 -18.67 17.67
N LEU A 30 -13.01 -19.55 17.54
CA LEU A 30 -12.66 -20.20 16.27
C LEU A 30 -13.60 -21.36 15.95
N LEU A 31 -14.28 -21.93 16.96
CA LEU A 31 -15.03 -23.18 16.82
C LEU A 31 -16.25 -23.05 15.88
N GLU A 32 -16.85 -21.88 15.78
CA GLU A 32 -18.01 -21.61 14.92
C GLU A 32 -17.65 -21.34 13.46
N LYS A 33 -16.35 -21.17 13.15
CA LYS A 33 -15.90 -20.86 11.79
C LYS A 33 -15.80 -22.13 10.94
N PRO A 34 -16.18 -22.10 9.66
CA PRO A 34 -16.05 -23.23 8.76
C PRO A 34 -14.59 -23.52 8.43
N LEU A 35 -14.24 -24.80 8.23
CA LEU A 35 -12.87 -25.21 7.89
C LEU A 35 -12.32 -24.52 6.63
N ALA A 36 -13.20 -24.14 5.70
CA ALA A 36 -12.87 -23.38 4.50
C ALA A 36 -12.10 -22.09 4.78
N ASP A 37 -12.31 -21.46 5.94
CA ASP A 37 -11.71 -20.16 6.26
C ASP A 37 -10.18 -20.22 6.39
N TRP A 38 -9.60 -21.42 6.60
CA TRP A 38 -8.15 -21.65 6.66
C TRP A 38 -7.54 -22.22 5.39
N ALA A 39 -8.35 -22.45 4.35
CA ALA A 39 -7.88 -22.96 3.07
C ALA A 39 -7.23 -21.86 2.23
N TYR A 40 -6.12 -22.20 1.58
CA TYR A 40 -5.44 -21.33 0.62
C TYR A 40 -5.79 -21.75 -0.82
N PRO A 41 -5.83 -20.81 -1.78
CA PRO A 41 -6.01 -21.14 -3.20
C PRO A 41 -4.96 -22.10 -3.76
N SER A 42 -3.76 -22.10 -3.19
CA SER A 42 -2.65 -22.99 -3.58
C SER A 42 -2.81 -24.42 -3.04
N ASP A 43 -3.71 -24.64 -2.07
CA ASP A 43 -3.89 -25.94 -1.45
C ASP A 43 -4.44 -26.95 -2.45
N ARG A 44 -3.75 -28.09 -2.54
CA ARG A 44 -4.16 -29.21 -3.37
C ARG A 44 -4.86 -30.25 -2.50
N ARG A 45 -5.82 -30.96 -3.10
CA ARG A 45 -6.51 -32.11 -2.47
C ARG A 45 -7.30 -31.73 -1.21
N LEU A 46 -7.96 -30.58 -1.25
CA LEU A 46 -8.83 -30.14 -0.16
C LEU A 46 -10.00 -31.14 0.06
N PRO A 47 -10.39 -31.38 1.33
CA PRO A 47 -11.54 -32.21 1.65
C PRO A 47 -12.86 -31.42 1.47
N PHE A 48 -13.26 -31.16 0.21
CA PHE A 48 -14.41 -30.29 -0.11
C PHE A 48 -15.70 -30.56 0.67
N VAL A 49 -16.01 -31.83 0.96
CA VAL A 49 -17.20 -32.24 1.73
C VAL A 49 -17.15 -31.74 3.18
N LEU A 50 -15.95 -31.54 3.74
CA LEU A 50 -15.74 -31.08 5.11
C LEU A 50 -15.49 -29.58 5.21
N LEU A 51 -15.16 -28.90 4.11
CA LEU A 51 -14.80 -27.47 4.13
C LEU A 51 -15.94 -26.58 4.66
N GLY A 52 -17.19 -26.93 4.39
CA GLY A 52 -18.35 -26.18 4.88
C GLY A 52 -18.73 -26.46 6.33
N ARG A 53 -18.13 -27.47 6.99
CA ARG A 53 -18.43 -27.81 8.39
C ARG A 53 -17.64 -26.90 9.33
N THR A 54 -18.24 -26.56 10.46
CA THR A 54 -17.59 -25.79 11.51
C THR A 54 -16.46 -26.59 12.16
N LEU A 55 -15.47 -25.91 12.75
CA LEU A 55 -14.45 -26.59 13.54
C LEU A 55 -15.06 -27.38 14.70
N ARG A 56 -16.10 -26.85 15.36
CA ARG A 56 -16.83 -27.56 16.43
C ARG A 56 -17.34 -28.92 15.95
N ASP A 57 -18.03 -28.94 14.82
CA ASP A 57 -18.63 -30.17 14.28
C ASP A 57 -17.56 -31.18 13.88
N LEU A 58 -16.48 -30.70 13.26
CA LEU A 58 -15.35 -31.55 12.85
C LEU A 58 -14.63 -32.14 14.06
N LEU A 59 -14.33 -31.34 15.07
CA LEU A 59 -13.63 -31.78 16.27
C LEU A 59 -14.51 -32.65 17.18
N ASN A 60 -15.84 -32.57 17.09
CA ASN A 60 -16.74 -33.49 17.78
C ASN A 60 -16.95 -34.81 17.04
N THR A 61 -16.66 -34.87 15.74
CA THR A 61 -16.74 -36.11 14.96
C THR A 61 -15.48 -36.96 15.19
N PRO A 62 -15.59 -38.25 15.53
CA PRO A 62 -14.44 -39.14 15.65
C PRO A 62 -13.60 -39.18 14.38
N PHE A 63 -12.27 -39.20 14.52
CA PHE A 63 -11.34 -39.21 13.38
C PHE A 63 -11.63 -40.34 12.37
N MET A 64 -12.00 -41.52 12.87
CA MET A 64 -12.31 -42.68 12.02
C MET A 64 -13.54 -42.45 11.14
N GLU A 65 -14.53 -41.70 11.61
CA GLU A 65 -15.72 -41.34 10.83
C GLU A 65 -15.39 -40.29 9.76
N LEU A 66 -14.56 -39.29 10.11
CA LEU A 66 -14.06 -38.31 9.15
C LEU A 66 -13.23 -38.99 8.04
N ALA A 67 -12.37 -39.94 8.41
CA ALA A 67 -11.56 -40.73 7.49
C ALA A 67 -12.40 -41.68 6.60
N ALA A 68 -13.53 -42.17 7.10
CA ALA A 68 -14.45 -43.03 6.36
C ALA A 68 -15.42 -42.27 5.44
N THR A 69 -15.41 -40.93 5.46
CA THR A 69 -16.33 -40.12 4.64
C THR A 69 -16.10 -40.39 3.15
N PRO A 70 -17.16 -40.71 2.37
CA PRO A 70 -17.04 -41.02 0.95
C PRO A 70 -16.30 -39.92 0.17
N GLY A 71 -15.31 -40.32 -0.63
CA GLY A 71 -14.49 -39.39 -1.42
C GLY A 71 -13.37 -38.69 -0.65
N ILE A 72 -13.16 -39.02 0.62
CA ILE A 72 -12.04 -38.53 1.45
C ILE A 72 -10.99 -39.63 1.61
N GLY A 73 -9.98 -39.62 0.74
CA GLY A 73 -8.82 -40.52 0.88
C GLY A 73 -7.74 -39.97 1.81
N GLN A 74 -6.71 -40.78 2.10
CA GLN A 74 -5.58 -40.43 2.99
C GLN A 74 -4.96 -39.06 2.72
N ARG A 75 -4.78 -38.71 1.44
CA ARG A 75 -4.20 -37.40 1.04
C ARG A 75 -5.09 -36.22 1.45
N LYS A 76 -6.42 -36.38 1.42
CA LYS A 76 -7.37 -35.34 1.83
C LYS A 76 -7.47 -35.25 3.36
N ILE A 77 -7.33 -36.36 4.08
CA ILE A 77 -7.22 -36.35 5.55
C ILE A 77 -5.95 -35.64 6.01
N ARG A 78 -4.83 -35.82 5.31
CA ARG A 78 -3.60 -35.05 5.60
C ARG A 78 -3.84 -33.55 5.45
N SER A 79 -4.50 -33.14 4.36
CA SER A 79 -4.90 -31.74 4.15
C SER A 79 -5.86 -31.24 5.24
N LEU A 80 -6.82 -32.04 5.70
CA LEU A 80 -7.66 -31.70 6.86
C LEU A 80 -6.82 -31.40 8.11
N VAL A 81 -5.88 -32.29 8.45
CA VAL A 81 -5.00 -32.11 9.62
C VAL A 81 -4.10 -30.87 9.47
N GLU A 82 -3.65 -30.56 8.26
CA GLU A 82 -2.90 -29.33 7.96
C GLU A 82 -3.76 -28.07 8.17
N LEU A 83 -5.01 -28.05 7.71
CA LEU A 83 -5.94 -26.94 7.92
C LEU A 83 -6.28 -26.74 9.40
N LEU A 84 -6.51 -27.83 10.15
CA LEU A 84 -6.67 -27.79 11.60
C LEU A 84 -5.39 -27.29 12.29
N GLY A 85 -4.23 -27.66 11.78
CA GLY A 85 -2.94 -27.12 12.20
C GLY A 85 -2.90 -25.60 12.06
N ARG A 86 -3.30 -25.05 10.91
CA ARG A 86 -3.36 -23.59 10.70
C ARG A 86 -4.33 -22.91 11.66
N ALA A 87 -5.51 -23.49 11.87
CA ALA A 87 -6.45 -23.01 12.88
C ALA A 87 -5.84 -22.98 14.28
N ALA A 88 -5.06 -24.02 14.62
CA ALA A 88 -4.37 -24.12 15.91
C ALA A 88 -3.17 -23.16 16.06
N HIS A 89 -2.70 -22.51 15.01
CA HIS A 89 -1.67 -21.46 15.10
C HIS A 89 -2.26 -20.06 14.94
N CYS A 90 -3.56 -19.96 14.66
CA CYS A 90 -4.27 -18.68 14.59
C CYS A 90 -4.53 -18.13 16.00
N ASP A 91 -4.32 -16.83 16.17
CA ASP A 91 -4.53 -16.10 17.42
C ASP A 91 -6.04 -15.92 17.69
N PRO A 92 -6.59 -16.49 18.78
CA PRO A 92 -8.02 -16.46 19.04
C PRO A 92 -8.55 -15.10 19.53
N GLN A 93 -7.70 -14.25 20.13
CA GLN A 93 -8.06 -12.89 20.60
C GLN A 93 -8.48 -11.98 19.44
N VAL A 94 -7.94 -12.27 18.26
CA VAL A 94 -8.16 -11.51 17.05
C VAL A 94 -9.55 -11.77 16.46
N VAL A 95 -10.04 -13.02 16.54
CA VAL A 95 -11.36 -13.42 16.03
C VAL A 95 -12.49 -13.07 17.01
N ALA A 96 -12.20 -12.98 18.32
CA ALA A 96 -13.21 -12.74 19.36
C ALA A 96 -13.56 -11.26 19.64
N GLY A 97 -12.76 -10.29 19.18
CA GLY A 97 -12.86 -8.91 19.71
C GLY A 97 -11.87 -8.70 20.86
N PRO A 98 -11.36 -7.47 21.08
CA PRO A 98 -10.18 -7.29 21.93
C PRO A 98 -10.50 -7.57 23.41
N ALA A 99 -9.95 -8.66 23.95
CA ALA A 99 -9.57 -8.69 25.36
C ALA A 99 -8.07 -8.34 25.46
N ALA A 100 -7.78 -7.53 26.47
CA ALA A 100 -6.51 -6.85 26.62
C ALA A 100 -5.36 -7.81 26.94
N GLY A 101 -4.18 -7.44 26.41
CA GLY A 101 -2.89 -7.69 27.04
C GLY A 101 -2.40 -9.14 27.03
N ASP A 102 -1.75 -9.53 25.95
CA ASP A 102 -0.52 -10.31 26.08
C ASP A 102 0.42 -10.06 24.90
N ALA A 103 1.72 -10.03 25.20
CA ALA A 103 2.78 -9.61 24.29
C ALA A 103 2.84 -10.50 23.03
N PRO A 104 2.87 -9.93 21.81
CA PRO A 104 2.93 -10.74 20.60
C PRO A 104 4.33 -11.37 20.44
N PRO A 105 4.42 -12.61 19.92
CA PRO A 105 5.70 -13.25 19.60
C PRO A 105 6.52 -12.42 18.60
N PRO A 106 7.86 -12.49 18.66
CA PRO A 106 8.75 -11.67 17.84
C PRO A 106 8.48 -11.87 16.34
N PRO A 107 8.61 -10.81 15.52
CA PRO A 107 8.33 -10.91 14.09
C PRO A 107 9.32 -11.90 13.43
N PRO A 108 8.84 -12.85 12.61
CA PRO A 108 9.72 -13.58 11.73
C PRO A 108 10.41 -12.59 10.78
N GLU A 109 11.73 -12.69 10.71
CA GLU A 109 12.59 -11.86 9.86
C GLU A 109 12.13 -11.98 8.40
N ALA A 110 11.84 -10.83 7.80
CA ALA A 110 11.62 -10.65 6.35
C ALA A 110 10.77 -11.74 5.64
N GLU A 111 9.66 -12.18 6.24
CA GLU A 111 8.66 -12.94 5.48
C GLU A 111 8.14 -12.08 4.33
N SER A 112 8.56 -12.42 3.11
CA SER A 112 8.05 -11.82 1.88
C SER A 112 6.55 -12.07 1.78
N PHE A 113 5.77 -11.03 1.49
CA PHE A 113 4.33 -11.15 1.35
C PHE A 113 3.97 -12.12 0.19
N ALA A 114 3.21 -13.18 0.51
CA ALA A 114 2.73 -14.17 -0.45
C ALA A 114 1.20 -14.08 -0.60
N PRO A 115 0.67 -13.44 -1.67
CA PRO A 115 -0.78 -13.20 -1.80
C PRO A 115 -1.62 -14.48 -1.91
N GLY A 116 -1.01 -15.59 -2.36
CA GLY A 116 -1.66 -16.89 -2.47
C GLY A 116 -1.83 -17.63 -1.13
N GLU A 117 -1.15 -17.17 -0.08
CA GLU A 117 -1.15 -17.79 1.25
C GLU A 117 -2.05 -17.03 2.24
N VAL A 118 -2.87 -16.11 1.75
CA VAL A 118 -3.81 -15.35 2.58
C VAL A 118 -5.12 -16.12 2.69
N SER A 119 -5.45 -16.51 3.92
CA SER A 119 -6.73 -17.11 4.33
C SER A 119 -7.76 -16.03 4.69
N GLU A 120 -9.05 -16.40 4.78
CA GLU A 120 -10.11 -15.49 5.21
C GLU A 120 -9.88 -15.00 6.65
N VAL A 121 -9.37 -15.86 7.53
CA VAL A 121 -9.11 -15.47 8.93
C VAL A 121 -7.99 -14.42 9.04
N LEU A 122 -6.89 -14.58 8.28
CA LEU A 122 -5.82 -13.58 8.22
C LEU A 122 -6.32 -12.27 7.61
N TRP A 123 -7.16 -12.36 6.57
CA TRP A 123 -7.77 -11.19 5.97
C TRP A 123 -8.68 -10.44 6.95
N ASP A 124 -9.55 -11.15 7.67
CA ASP A 124 -10.41 -10.59 8.73
C ASP A 124 -9.58 -9.85 9.79
N GLN A 125 -8.46 -10.45 10.22
CA GLN A 125 -7.52 -9.84 11.15
C GLN A 125 -6.97 -8.50 10.63
N TRP A 126 -6.47 -8.48 9.39
CA TRP A 126 -5.85 -7.27 8.85
C TRP A 126 -6.87 -6.15 8.63
N ARG A 127 -8.09 -6.49 8.19
CA ARG A 127 -9.19 -5.53 8.06
C ARG A 127 -9.59 -4.94 9.40
N LYS A 128 -9.67 -5.77 10.45
CA LYS A 128 -10.01 -5.32 11.80
C LYS A 128 -9.01 -4.29 12.32
N THR A 129 -7.71 -4.47 12.09
CA THR A 129 -6.70 -3.46 12.45
C THR A 129 -6.92 -2.12 11.74
N VAL A 130 -7.27 -2.13 10.45
CA VAL A 130 -7.60 -0.89 9.73
C VAL A 130 -8.80 -0.17 10.36
N VAL A 131 -9.84 -0.92 10.74
CA VAL A 131 -11.05 -0.36 11.37
C VAL A 131 -10.76 0.16 12.78
N GLU A 132 -10.05 -0.61 13.61
CA GLU A 132 -9.74 -0.26 14.99
C GLU A 132 -8.88 1.01 15.09
N HIS A 133 -7.95 1.21 14.15
CA HIS A 133 -7.10 2.40 14.07
C HIS A 133 -7.70 3.55 13.25
N GLN A 134 -8.97 3.45 12.83
CA GLN A 134 -9.69 4.49 12.09
C GLN A 134 -8.99 4.91 10.78
N LEU A 135 -8.29 3.98 10.12
CA LEU A 135 -7.59 4.23 8.85
C LEU A 135 -8.51 4.06 7.63
N GLY A 136 -9.81 3.92 7.82
CA GLY A 136 -10.78 3.65 6.76
C GLY A 136 -10.82 4.73 5.67
N ASP A 137 -10.68 6.00 6.06
CA ASP A 137 -10.75 7.16 5.16
C ASP A 137 -9.44 7.42 4.41
N GLU A 138 -8.35 6.75 4.81
CA GLU A 138 -7.07 6.88 4.13
C GLU A 138 -7.12 6.24 2.73
N PRO A 139 -6.63 6.95 1.68
CA PRO A 139 -6.61 6.41 0.34
C PRO A 139 -5.59 5.26 0.25
N LEU A 140 -5.99 4.14 -0.36
CA LEU A 140 -5.19 2.92 -0.43
C LEU A 140 -3.80 3.17 -1.05
N GLY A 141 -3.74 4.01 -2.09
CA GLY A 141 -2.48 4.33 -2.76
C GLY A 141 -1.45 5.00 -1.85
N ARG A 142 -1.88 5.72 -0.81
CA ARG A 142 -0.96 6.36 0.13
C ARG A 142 -0.12 5.34 0.88
N LEU A 143 -0.72 4.21 1.24
CA LEU A 143 -0.11 3.16 2.07
C LEU A 143 0.34 1.93 1.26
N ALA A 144 0.10 1.92 -0.05
CA ALA A 144 0.55 0.85 -0.92
C ALA A 144 2.09 0.74 -0.96
N PRO A 145 2.69 -0.45 -1.04
CA PRO A 145 4.14 -0.57 -1.22
C PRO A 145 4.64 0.08 -2.50
N SER A 146 3.85 0.01 -3.58
CA SER A 146 4.11 0.69 -4.85
C SER A 146 2.80 0.99 -5.58
N LEU A 147 2.73 2.14 -6.24
CA LEU A 147 1.60 2.53 -7.07
C LEU A 147 1.56 1.84 -8.44
N ARG A 148 2.66 1.21 -8.87
CA ARG A 148 2.80 0.61 -10.23
C ARG A 148 1.79 -0.51 -10.50
N ASN A 149 1.39 -1.26 -9.48
CA ASN A 149 0.46 -2.38 -9.59
C ASN A 149 -1.01 -1.98 -9.37
N LEU A 150 -1.27 -0.70 -9.13
CA LEU A 150 -2.59 -0.14 -8.86
C LEU A 150 -2.99 0.84 -9.97
N THR A 151 -4.28 0.90 -10.29
CA THR A 151 -4.79 1.94 -11.18
C THR A 151 -5.03 3.23 -10.41
N ARG A 152 -5.01 4.38 -11.11
CA ARG A 152 -5.27 5.69 -10.50
C ARG A 152 -6.56 5.77 -9.69
N VAL A 153 -7.62 5.12 -10.18
CA VAL A 153 -8.90 5.04 -9.45
C VAL A 153 -8.71 4.37 -8.09
N VAL A 154 -7.95 3.27 -8.05
CA VAL A 154 -7.67 2.53 -6.81
C VAL A 154 -6.71 3.29 -5.89
N TRP A 155 -5.85 4.17 -6.42
CA TRP A 155 -4.99 5.00 -5.59
C TRP A 155 -5.78 5.87 -4.62
N SER A 156 -6.88 6.47 -5.10
CA SER A 156 -7.74 7.36 -4.31
C SER A 156 -8.87 6.64 -3.57
N THR A 157 -9.06 5.34 -3.79
CA THR A 157 -10.12 4.59 -3.10
C THR A 157 -9.79 4.47 -1.61
N PRO A 158 -10.70 4.87 -0.69
CA PRO A 158 -10.51 4.70 0.74
C PRO A 158 -10.38 3.23 1.14
N LEU A 159 -9.54 2.92 2.13
CA LEU A 159 -9.36 1.57 2.65
C LEU A 159 -10.67 0.93 3.12
N ALA A 160 -11.60 1.73 3.67
CA ALA A 160 -12.93 1.28 4.10
C ALA A 160 -13.69 0.50 3.03
N THR A 161 -13.51 0.87 1.75
CA THR A 161 -14.14 0.21 0.60
C THR A 161 -13.79 -1.29 0.52
N TYR A 162 -12.54 -1.64 0.86
CA TYR A 162 -12.07 -3.02 0.84
C TYR A 162 -12.17 -3.68 2.22
N ALA A 163 -12.06 -2.90 3.30
CA ALA A 163 -12.24 -3.39 4.67
C ALA A 163 -13.66 -3.93 4.93
N GLY A 164 -14.65 -3.55 4.12
CA GLY A 164 -16.01 -4.12 4.20
C GLY A 164 -16.14 -5.53 3.59
N LEU A 165 -15.20 -5.96 2.75
CA LEU A 165 -15.35 -7.15 1.90
C LEU A 165 -14.58 -8.36 2.44
N ARG A 166 -15.12 -9.56 2.24
CA ARG A 166 -14.41 -10.84 2.45
C ARG A 166 -13.33 -11.03 1.38
N LEU A 167 -12.35 -11.88 1.65
CA LEU A 167 -11.25 -12.12 0.72
C LEU A 167 -11.75 -12.76 -0.57
N THR A 168 -12.72 -13.66 -0.46
CA THR A 168 -13.47 -14.26 -1.57
C THR A 168 -14.17 -13.20 -2.42
N GLU A 169 -14.88 -12.27 -1.81
CA GLU A 169 -15.55 -11.16 -2.52
C GLU A 169 -14.54 -10.30 -3.27
N ILE A 170 -13.42 -9.97 -2.63
CA ILE A 170 -12.31 -9.21 -3.23
C ILE A 170 -11.76 -9.96 -4.44
N ARG A 171 -11.53 -11.27 -4.34
CA ARG A 171 -11.05 -12.11 -5.45
C ARG A 171 -12.02 -12.15 -6.64
N HIS A 172 -13.31 -11.88 -6.41
CA HIS A 172 -14.35 -11.85 -7.44
C HIS A 172 -14.70 -10.43 -7.93
N LEU A 173 -14.02 -9.38 -7.44
CA LEU A 173 -14.27 -8.02 -7.90
C LEU A 173 -13.98 -7.88 -9.40
N ARG A 174 -15.00 -7.46 -10.14
CA ARG A 174 -14.84 -7.13 -11.57
C ARG A 174 -13.81 -6.02 -11.72
N ASN A 175 -13.03 -6.10 -12.79
CA ASN A 175 -11.96 -5.15 -13.13
C ASN A 175 -10.71 -5.20 -12.23
N HIS A 176 -10.63 -6.07 -11.22
CA HIS A 176 -9.43 -6.24 -10.40
C HIS A 176 -8.67 -7.50 -10.81
N GLY A 177 -7.63 -7.34 -11.64
CA GLY A 177 -6.74 -8.45 -12.00
C GLY A 177 -5.92 -8.94 -10.80
N ALA A 178 -5.40 -10.17 -10.88
CA ALA A 178 -4.67 -10.83 -9.79
C ALA A 178 -3.54 -9.97 -9.17
N LYS A 179 -2.76 -9.26 -10.00
CA LYS A 179 -1.70 -8.35 -9.53
C LYS A 179 -2.23 -7.20 -8.67
N ARG A 180 -3.39 -6.65 -9.04
CA ARG A 180 -4.02 -5.54 -8.31
C ARG A 180 -4.61 -6.02 -6.99
N LEU A 181 -5.24 -7.18 -7.00
CA LEU A 181 -5.75 -7.83 -5.80
C LEU A 181 -4.63 -8.13 -4.81
N ALA A 182 -3.50 -8.68 -5.30
CA ALA A 182 -2.32 -8.90 -4.49
C ALA A 182 -1.83 -7.60 -3.85
N ALA A 183 -1.71 -6.52 -4.63
CA ALA A 183 -1.29 -5.21 -4.10
C ALA A 183 -2.25 -4.63 -3.06
N ILE A 184 -3.58 -4.78 -3.26
CA ILE A 184 -4.59 -4.36 -2.26
C ILE A 184 -4.39 -5.12 -0.96
N VAL A 185 -4.32 -6.45 -1.03
CA VAL A 185 -4.18 -7.31 0.14
C VAL A 185 -2.84 -7.05 0.85
N GLU A 186 -1.78 -6.78 0.08
CA GLU A 186 -0.46 -6.41 0.60
C GLU A 186 -0.49 -5.12 1.43
N VAL A 187 -1.29 -4.12 1.04
CA VAL A 187 -1.45 -2.87 1.82
C VAL A 187 -1.95 -3.19 3.22
N PHE A 188 -3.00 -4.01 3.34
CA PHE A 188 -3.57 -4.40 4.63
C PHE A 188 -2.59 -5.22 5.47
N TYR A 189 -1.82 -6.12 4.84
CA TYR A 189 -0.74 -6.84 5.52
C TYR A 189 0.28 -5.89 6.14
N HIS A 190 0.78 -4.89 5.39
CA HIS A 190 1.78 -3.95 5.90
C HIS A 190 1.21 -3.03 6.99
N ILE A 191 -0.04 -2.58 6.86
CA ILE A 191 -0.71 -1.81 7.92
C ILE A 191 -0.82 -2.65 9.19
N HIS A 192 -1.34 -3.87 9.08
CA HIS A 192 -1.49 -4.76 10.23
C HIS A 192 -0.15 -5.04 10.90
N ARG A 193 0.90 -5.30 10.10
CA ARG A 193 2.25 -5.53 10.61
C ARG A 193 2.82 -4.30 11.31
N ALA A 194 2.65 -3.11 10.75
CA ALA A 194 3.18 -1.86 11.31
C ALA A 194 2.48 -1.46 12.62
N LEU A 195 1.21 -1.83 12.78
CA LEU A 195 0.40 -1.48 13.95
C LEU A 195 0.23 -2.62 14.95
N ARG A 196 0.87 -3.77 14.69
CA ARG A 196 0.81 -4.92 15.59
C ARG A 196 1.39 -4.54 16.95
N GLY A 197 0.57 -4.63 18.00
CA GLY A 197 0.96 -4.27 19.37
C GLY A 197 0.75 -2.79 19.72
N VAL A 198 0.31 -1.96 18.77
CA VAL A 198 -0.08 -0.58 19.06
C VAL A 198 -1.54 -0.58 19.48
N SER A 199 -1.83 -0.13 20.71
CA SER A 199 -3.22 -0.09 21.19
C SER A 199 -3.98 1.08 20.56
N PRO A 200 -5.15 0.86 19.93
CA PRO A 200 -5.97 1.93 19.37
C PRO A 200 -6.64 2.81 20.44
N ARG A 201 -6.62 2.38 21.71
CA ARG A 201 -7.29 3.06 22.85
C ARG A 201 -6.38 3.99 23.64
N GLU A 202 -5.13 4.11 23.24
CA GLU A 202 -4.22 5.08 23.84
C GLU A 202 -4.56 6.50 23.39
N PRO A 203 -4.30 7.54 24.21
CA PRO A 203 -4.59 8.93 23.86
C PRO A 203 -3.74 9.48 22.70
N LEU A 204 -2.90 8.64 22.07
CA LEU A 204 -1.97 9.01 21.02
C LEU A 204 -2.58 8.75 19.64
N ALA A 205 -2.46 9.74 18.75
CA ALA A 205 -2.81 9.57 17.35
C ALA A 205 -1.63 8.93 16.59
N VAL A 206 -1.92 7.91 15.78
CA VAL A 206 -0.92 7.25 14.92
C VAL A 206 -1.11 7.71 13.49
N ARG A 207 -0.06 8.25 12.88
CA ARG A 207 -0.05 8.65 11.48
C ARG A 207 0.92 7.77 10.69
N VAL A 208 0.39 6.99 9.75
CA VAL A 208 1.20 6.13 8.88
C VAL A 208 1.58 6.89 7.61
N LEU A 209 2.86 6.88 7.26
CA LEU A 209 3.41 7.53 6.07
C LEU A 209 4.46 6.64 5.41
N PRO A 210 4.63 6.73 4.08
CA PRO A 210 5.81 6.17 3.42
C PRO A 210 7.08 6.77 4.03
N ARG A 211 8.09 5.93 4.30
CA ARG A 211 9.34 6.34 4.96
C ARG A 211 10.01 7.56 4.31
N TRP A 212 10.06 7.60 2.98
CA TRP A 212 10.68 8.72 2.25
C TRP A 212 9.88 10.02 2.35
N ILE A 213 8.55 9.91 2.37
CA ILE A 213 7.66 11.05 2.59
C ILE A 213 7.78 11.55 4.03
N GLU A 214 7.84 10.64 5.00
CA GLU A 214 8.00 10.99 6.41
C GLU A 214 9.30 11.79 6.65
N ALA A 215 10.41 11.36 6.06
CA ALA A 215 11.69 12.08 6.15
C ALA A 215 11.59 13.51 5.58
N ALA A 216 10.96 13.67 4.41
CA ALA A 216 10.77 14.98 3.79
C ALA A 216 9.80 15.87 4.59
N ASP A 217 8.70 15.31 5.10
CA ASP A 217 7.69 16.02 5.92
C ASP A 217 8.30 16.51 7.23
N ARG A 218 9.09 15.66 7.91
CA ARG A 218 9.78 16.01 9.15
C ARG A 218 10.81 17.12 8.93
N TRP A 219 11.66 17.00 7.91
CA TRP A 219 12.63 18.04 7.58
C TRP A 219 11.93 19.36 7.24
N ALA A 220 10.85 19.30 6.46
CA ALA A 220 10.10 20.48 6.10
C ALA A 220 9.47 21.17 7.32
N ALA A 221 8.91 20.40 8.26
CA ALA A 221 8.37 20.93 9.50
C ALA A 221 9.45 21.62 10.36
N GLN A 222 10.66 21.07 10.42
CA GLN A 222 11.79 21.68 11.12
C GLN A 222 12.21 23.00 10.47
N MET A 223 12.29 23.04 9.13
CA MET A 223 12.67 24.23 8.38
C MET A 223 11.64 25.36 8.47
N LEU A 224 10.36 25.05 8.67
CA LEU A 224 9.32 26.06 8.94
C LEU A 224 9.51 26.77 10.28
N GLN A 225 10.24 26.17 11.23
CA GLN A 225 10.53 26.75 12.55
C GLN A 225 11.94 27.36 12.63
N ALA A 226 12.78 27.11 11.63
CA ALA A 226 14.14 27.61 11.60
C ALA A 226 14.20 29.07 11.09
N ASP A 227 15.04 29.89 11.71
CA ASP A 227 15.28 31.28 11.31
C ASP A 227 16.41 31.43 10.27
N GLU A 228 17.00 30.32 9.84
CA GLU A 228 18.09 30.28 8.87
C GLU A 228 17.68 29.56 7.58
N LEU A 229 18.21 30.03 6.45
CA LEU A 229 18.01 29.36 5.17
C LEU A 229 18.86 28.10 5.07
N PRO A 230 18.29 26.96 4.61
CA PRO A 230 19.07 25.76 4.41
C PRO A 230 20.05 25.92 3.25
N SER A 231 21.16 25.19 3.34
CA SER A 231 22.10 25.08 2.22
C SER A 231 21.48 24.32 1.05
N ARG A 232 22.01 24.55 -0.15
CA ARG A 232 21.61 23.79 -1.36
C ARG A 232 21.73 22.28 -1.16
N GLU A 233 22.79 21.84 -0.48
CA GLU A 233 23.02 20.42 -0.22
C GLU A 233 21.98 19.85 0.75
N ALA A 234 21.60 20.61 1.79
CA ALA A 234 20.55 20.20 2.73
C ALA A 234 19.20 20.04 2.02
N ILE A 235 18.84 20.95 1.10
CA ILE A 235 17.62 20.85 0.29
C ILE A 235 17.65 19.58 -0.58
N ARG A 236 18.80 19.29 -1.22
CA ARG A 236 18.95 18.09 -2.04
C ARG A 236 18.78 16.81 -1.24
N GLU A 237 19.50 16.69 -0.14
CA GLU A 237 19.58 15.45 0.64
C GLU A 237 18.30 15.17 1.43
N HIS A 238 17.68 16.20 2.00
CA HIS A 238 16.58 16.00 2.95
C HIS A 238 15.18 16.27 2.36
N LEU A 239 15.09 16.96 1.22
CA LEU A 239 13.81 17.17 0.53
C LEU A 239 13.77 16.50 -0.83
N ILE A 240 14.67 16.86 -1.73
CA ILE A 240 14.55 16.45 -3.15
C ILE A 240 14.78 14.95 -3.30
N ARG A 241 15.88 14.42 -2.75
CA ARG A 241 16.24 13.01 -2.88
C ARG A 241 15.16 12.08 -2.32
N PRO A 242 14.60 12.27 -1.10
CA PRO A 242 13.52 11.44 -0.60
C PRO A 242 12.28 11.43 -1.52
N LEU A 243 11.88 12.58 -2.08
CA LEU A 243 10.76 12.64 -3.02
C LEU A 243 11.04 11.89 -4.33
N VAL A 244 12.27 11.95 -4.82
CA VAL A 244 12.70 11.18 -6.00
C VAL A 244 12.79 9.68 -5.69
N GLU A 245 13.28 9.26 -4.52
CA GLU A 245 13.26 7.85 -4.11
C GLU A 245 11.84 7.31 -4.03
N GLN A 246 10.90 8.11 -3.52
CA GLN A 246 9.49 7.74 -3.53
C GLN A 246 8.97 7.56 -4.97
N LEU A 247 9.33 8.46 -5.90
CA LEU A 247 8.98 8.29 -7.32
C LEU A 247 9.59 7.03 -7.94
N ARG A 248 10.82 6.65 -7.57
CA ARG A 248 11.46 5.43 -8.06
C ARG A 248 10.74 4.17 -7.66
N ILE A 249 10.00 4.20 -6.55
CA ILE A 249 9.13 3.10 -6.14
C ILE A 249 7.82 3.09 -6.94
N ASP A 250 7.26 4.27 -7.23
CA ASP A 250 5.89 4.43 -7.71
C ASP A 250 5.73 4.59 -9.22
N ALA A 251 6.78 5.01 -9.93
CA ALA A 251 6.70 5.39 -11.33
C ALA A 251 7.75 4.68 -12.19
N ASP A 252 7.54 4.65 -13.49
CA ASP A 252 8.52 4.11 -14.44
C ASP A 252 9.75 5.02 -14.59
N GLY A 253 10.85 4.47 -15.10
CA GLY A 253 12.13 5.17 -15.23
C GLY A 253 12.06 6.51 -15.97
N HIS A 254 11.20 6.64 -17.00
CA HIS A 254 11.02 7.92 -17.71
C HIS A 254 10.45 9.02 -16.82
N VAL A 255 9.56 8.69 -15.88
CA VAL A 255 8.97 9.66 -14.95
C VAL A 255 10.01 10.12 -13.94
N VAL A 256 10.81 9.18 -13.43
CA VAL A 256 11.92 9.45 -12.51
C VAL A 256 12.96 10.35 -13.17
N MET A 257 13.47 9.97 -14.34
CA MET A 257 14.47 10.73 -15.10
C MET A 257 13.98 12.16 -15.40
N LEU A 258 12.69 12.30 -15.73
CA LEU A 258 12.06 13.59 -15.94
C LEU A 258 12.08 14.45 -14.66
N ALA A 259 11.73 13.88 -13.50
CA ALA A 259 11.78 14.59 -12.22
C ALA A 259 13.21 15.03 -11.88
N GLU A 260 14.17 14.11 -11.93
CA GLU A 260 15.59 14.36 -11.63
C GLU A 260 16.17 15.48 -12.50
N SER A 261 15.91 15.42 -13.81
CA SER A 261 16.42 16.41 -14.77
C SER A 261 15.75 17.77 -14.60
N ARG A 262 14.47 17.80 -14.21
CA ARG A 262 13.73 19.06 -14.00
C ARG A 262 14.13 19.76 -12.71
N VAL A 263 14.45 19.01 -11.66
CA VAL A 263 14.89 19.57 -10.38
C VAL A 263 16.39 19.92 -10.41
N GLY A 264 17.18 19.29 -11.29
CA GLY A 264 18.62 19.56 -11.42
C GLY A 264 19.50 18.66 -10.56
N LEU A 265 19.03 17.47 -10.18
CA LEU A 265 19.86 16.53 -9.42
C LEU A 265 21.12 16.09 -10.18
N ALA A 266 21.03 15.96 -11.51
CA ALA A 266 22.14 15.60 -12.39
C ALA A 266 22.88 16.83 -12.98
N GLY A 267 22.66 18.04 -12.44
CA GLY A 267 23.32 19.26 -12.93
C GLY A 267 22.36 20.45 -13.06
N THR A 268 22.33 21.10 -14.22
CA THR A 268 21.42 22.24 -14.43
C THR A 268 20.01 21.76 -14.74
N ALA A 269 19.01 22.42 -14.14
CA ALA A 269 17.60 22.10 -14.38
C ALA A 269 17.25 22.24 -15.86
N ALA A 270 16.88 21.13 -16.50
CA ALA A 270 16.59 21.11 -17.93
C ALA A 270 15.20 21.70 -18.22
N SER A 271 15.07 22.41 -19.34
CA SER A 271 13.79 22.92 -19.82
C SER A 271 12.91 21.82 -20.42
N VAL A 272 11.59 22.03 -20.41
CA VAL A 272 10.60 21.15 -21.09
C VAL A 272 10.97 20.90 -22.55
N ARG A 273 11.51 21.91 -23.25
CA ARG A 273 11.91 21.80 -24.67
C ARG A 273 13.13 20.90 -24.85
N GLN A 274 14.13 21.04 -23.98
CA GLN A 274 15.34 20.20 -24.01
C GLN A 274 14.97 18.74 -23.71
N LEU A 275 14.18 18.50 -22.65
CA LEU A 275 13.79 17.15 -22.27
C LEU A 275 12.89 16.47 -23.30
N ALA A 276 11.95 17.19 -23.91
CA ALA A 276 11.16 16.67 -25.02
C ALA A 276 12.04 16.15 -26.17
N ARG A 277 13.11 16.90 -26.51
CA ARG A 277 14.07 16.50 -27.54
C ARG A 277 14.91 15.29 -27.11
N VAL A 278 15.48 15.33 -25.91
CA VAL A 278 16.34 14.25 -25.37
C VAL A 278 15.57 12.94 -25.25
N MET A 279 14.31 13.00 -24.80
CA MET A 279 13.47 11.82 -24.61
C MET A 279 12.76 11.36 -25.89
N GLY A 280 12.89 12.08 -27.01
CA GLY A 280 12.15 11.80 -28.24
C GLY A 280 10.62 11.92 -28.07
N LEU A 281 10.15 12.77 -27.16
CA LEU A 281 8.72 12.93 -26.83
C LEU A 281 8.18 14.28 -27.30
N THR A 282 6.88 14.33 -27.59
CA THR A 282 6.20 15.60 -27.79
C THR A 282 6.08 16.37 -26.48
N ARG A 283 5.97 17.70 -26.54
CA ARG A 283 5.75 18.53 -25.34
C ARG A 283 4.47 18.14 -24.59
N ALA A 284 3.41 17.83 -25.33
CA ALA A 284 2.14 17.38 -24.76
C ALA A 284 2.34 16.09 -23.94
N ARG A 285 3.10 15.12 -24.47
CA ARG A 285 3.41 13.89 -23.74
C ARG A 285 4.27 14.18 -22.51
N LEU A 286 5.23 15.09 -22.59
CA LEU A 286 6.03 15.48 -21.43
C LEU A 286 5.18 16.11 -20.31
N TYR A 287 4.21 16.96 -20.66
CA TYR A 287 3.28 17.52 -19.67
C TYR A 287 2.38 16.45 -19.02
N GLN A 288 2.00 15.40 -19.76
CA GLN A 288 1.28 14.26 -19.17
C GLN A 288 2.14 13.52 -18.13
N LEU A 289 3.43 13.35 -18.42
CA LEU A 289 4.37 12.72 -17.47
C LEU A 289 4.59 13.62 -16.24
N LEU A 290 4.75 14.93 -16.43
CA LEU A 290 4.81 15.89 -15.32
C LEU A 290 3.53 15.85 -14.47
N ASN A 291 2.35 15.78 -15.09
CA ASN A 291 1.10 15.63 -14.35
C ASN A 291 1.06 14.30 -13.58
N SER A 292 1.69 13.25 -14.11
CA SER A 292 1.74 11.94 -13.44
C SER A 292 2.59 12.01 -12.16
N ILE A 293 3.67 12.80 -12.16
CA ILE A 293 4.48 13.08 -10.96
C ILE A 293 3.60 13.73 -9.88
N SER A 294 2.86 14.78 -10.22
CA SER A 294 2.01 15.47 -9.26
C SER A 294 0.87 14.60 -8.73
N GLU A 295 0.26 13.75 -9.56
CA GLU A 295 -0.76 12.81 -9.10
C GLU A 295 -0.20 11.80 -8.09
N ILE A 296 1.00 11.26 -8.34
CA ILE A 296 1.67 10.34 -7.41
C ILE A 296 1.95 11.06 -6.09
N MET A 297 2.53 12.25 -6.14
CA MET A 297 2.88 13.03 -4.95
C MET A 297 1.64 13.44 -4.15
N ARG A 298 0.52 13.78 -4.80
CA ARG A 298 -0.74 14.11 -4.12
C ARG A 298 -1.27 12.93 -3.31
N VAL A 299 -1.14 11.70 -3.82
CA VAL A 299 -1.56 10.49 -3.11
C VAL A 299 -0.59 10.14 -1.98
N ARG A 300 0.73 10.22 -2.24
CA ARG A 300 1.76 9.84 -1.26
C ARG A 300 1.94 10.84 -0.14
N TRP A 301 1.79 12.13 -0.43
CA TRP A 301 1.97 13.22 0.50
C TRP A 301 0.86 14.28 0.34
N PRO A 302 -0.36 14.01 0.84
CA PRO A 302 -1.51 14.91 0.67
C PRO A 302 -1.26 16.33 1.21
N SER A 303 -0.55 16.44 2.34
CA SER A 303 -0.18 17.73 2.94
C SER A 303 0.97 18.44 2.22
N GLY A 304 1.70 17.76 1.34
CA GLY A 304 2.94 18.27 0.75
C GLY A 304 2.76 19.59 0.00
N ARG A 305 1.63 19.78 -0.70
CA ARG A 305 1.32 21.05 -1.35
C ARG A 305 1.27 22.21 -0.36
N TYR A 306 0.65 22.03 0.80
CA TYR A 306 0.53 23.08 1.81
C TYR A 306 1.87 23.33 2.49
N VAL A 307 2.55 22.26 2.89
CA VAL A 307 3.86 22.31 3.57
C VAL A 307 4.90 23.01 2.69
N LEU A 308 5.02 22.62 1.41
CA LEU A 308 6.03 23.21 0.53
C LEU A 308 5.73 24.64 0.10
N ASN A 309 4.45 25.01 -0.03
CA ASN A 309 4.10 26.40 -0.27
C ASN A 309 4.35 27.27 0.97
N GLY A 310 4.11 26.73 2.18
CA GLY A 310 4.50 27.38 3.43
C GLY A 310 6.01 27.60 3.50
N LEU A 311 6.80 26.57 3.18
CA LEU A 311 8.26 26.69 3.11
C LEU A 311 8.72 27.70 2.07
N ARG A 312 8.06 27.75 0.91
CA ARG A 312 8.39 28.72 -0.14
C ARG A 312 8.22 30.15 0.37
N ALA A 313 7.08 30.46 0.96
CA ALA A 313 6.83 31.77 1.55
C ALA A 313 7.82 32.10 2.68
N HIS A 314 8.13 31.12 3.54
CA HIS A 314 9.08 31.27 4.63
C HIS A 314 10.50 31.58 4.13
N PHE A 315 11.02 30.77 3.21
CA PHE A 315 12.34 30.98 2.63
C PHE A 315 12.44 32.28 1.83
N ASP A 316 11.41 32.64 1.07
CA ASP A 316 11.37 33.92 0.35
C ASP A 316 11.43 35.10 1.33
N SER A 317 10.80 34.99 2.51
CA SER A 317 10.88 36.02 3.56
C SER A 317 12.28 36.11 4.20
N LEU A 318 12.90 34.97 4.52
CA LEU A 318 14.25 34.93 5.08
C LEU A 318 15.30 35.44 4.08
N ALA A 319 15.16 35.10 2.79
CA ALA A 319 16.07 35.53 1.73
C ALA A 319 16.07 37.05 1.51
N GLN A 320 14.97 37.73 1.83
CA GLN A 320 14.92 39.20 1.81
C GLN A 320 15.74 39.82 2.95
N ARG A 321 15.87 39.11 4.08
CA ARG A 321 16.56 39.58 5.29
C ARG A 321 18.05 39.21 5.29
N GLN A 322 18.39 38.02 4.78
CA GLN A 322 19.76 37.50 4.77
C GLN A 322 20.49 37.87 3.47
N LYS A 323 21.64 38.55 3.59
CA LYS A 323 22.52 38.86 2.45
C LYS A 323 23.95 38.38 2.74
N PRO A 324 24.59 37.61 1.85
CA PRO A 324 24.04 37.03 0.62
C PRO A 324 23.07 35.87 0.90
N ALA A 325 21.97 35.80 0.14
CA ALA A 325 21.03 34.68 0.24
C ALA A 325 21.57 33.42 -0.48
N PRO A 326 21.40 32.21 0.09
CA PRO A 326 21.73 30.96 -0.58
C PRO A 326 20.88 30.72 -1.84
N ASP A 327 21.36 29.85 -2.74
CA ASP A 327 20.67 29.49 -3.98
C ASP A 327 19.51 28.53 -3.72
N LEU A 328 18.28 29.02 -3.88
CA LEU A 328 17.03 28.27 -3.70
C LEU A 328 16.42 27.75 -5.02
N ARG A 329 17.13 27.84 -6.15
CA ARG A 329 16.59 27.46 -7.47
C ARG A 329 16.09 26.01 -7.52
N GLU A 330 16.83 25.09 -6.92
CA GLU A 330 16.44 23.67 -6.90
C GLU A 330 15.22 23.41 -6.03
N PHE A 331 15.09 24.13 -4.92
CA PHE A 331 13.89 24.09 -4.08
C PHE A 331 12.66 24.53 -4.89
N HIS A 332 12.71 25.69 -5.55
CA HIS A 332 11.58 26.14 -6.36
C HIS A 332 11.26 25.21 -7.53
N ALA A 333 12.30 24.66 -8.19
CA ALA A 333 12.12 23.66 -9.23
C ALA A 333 11.44 22.39 -8.69
N ALA A 334 11.79 21.94 -7.49
CA ALA A 334 11.16 20.81 -6.82
C ALA A 334 9.68 21.10 -6.53
N VAL A 335 9.35 22.27 -5.95
CA VAL A 335 7.95 22.66 -5.71
C VAL A 335 7.15 22.63 -7.01
N ASP A 336 7.67 23.21 -8.09
CA ASP A 336 6.97 23.30 -9.37
C ASP A 336 6.84 21.93 -10.08
N VAL A 337 7.71 20.97 -9.79
CA VAL A 337 7.67 19.61 -10.35
C VAL A 337 6.72 18.70 -9.57
N PHE A 338 6.83 18.68 -8.23
CA PHE A 338 6.09 17.76 -7.37
C PHE A 338 4.69 18.28 -7.05
N PHE A 339 4.52 19.58 -6.83
CA PHE A 339 3.26 20.22 -6.45
C PHE A 339 3.04 21.52 -7.25
N PRO A 340 2.88 21.42 -8.58
CA PRO A 340 2.69 22.58 -9.44
C PRO A 340 1.49 23.41 -8.95
N GLY A 341 1.64 24.73 -8.92
CA GLY A 341 0.55 25.64 -8.63
C GLY A 341 -0.61 25.50 -9.62
N PRO A 342 -1.82 26.00 -9.27
CA PRO A 342 -2.97 25.97 -10.16
C PRO A 342 -2.61 26.71 -11.44
N ARG A 343 -2.43 25.96 -12.54
CA ARG A 343 -2.15 26.55 -13.84
C ARG A 343 -3.39 27.37 -14.21
N ARG A 344 -3.21 28.67 -14.50
CA ARG A 344 -4.29 29.53 -15.02
C ARG A 344 -4.97 28.80 -16.19
N GLY A 345 -6.14 28.20 -15.96
CA GLY A 345 -6.90 27.43 -16.95
C GLY A 345 -7.30 26.00 -16.56
N ALA A 346 -6.81 25.42 -15.45
CA ALA A 346 -7.30 24.13 -14.95
C ALA A 346 -8.22 24.34 -13.74
N ILE A 347 -9.53 24.12 -13.93
CA ILE A 347 -10.52 24.09 -12.84
C ILE A 347 -10.25 22.81 -12.04
N GLU A 348 -9.69 22.93 -10.85
CA GLU A 348 -9.52 21.81 -9.90
C GLU A 348 -10.86 21.63 -9.16
N PRO A 349 -11.47 20.43 -9.11
CA PRO A 349 -12.61 20.20 -8.24
C PRO A 349 -12.13 20.23 -6.79
N LEU A 350 -12.60 21.24 -6.06
CA LEU A 350 -12.42 21.36 -4.62
C LEU A 350 -12.99 20.12 -3.92
N ALA A 351 -12.12 19.22 -3.47
CA ALA A 351 -12.47 18.25 -2.45
C ALA A 351 -12.60 19.02 -1.11
N THR A 352 -13.81 19.50 -0.83
CA THR A 352 -14.16 20.10 0.47
C THR A 352 -15.40 19.39 0.99
N GLY A 353 -15.20 18.40 1.86
CA GLY A 353 -16.23 17.91 2.75
C GLY A 353 -15.94 18.49 4.14
N LEU A 354 -16.63 19.58 4.49
CA LEU A 354 -17.00 20.02 5.84
C LEU A 354 -17.78 21.37 5.77
N LEU A 355 -19.11 21.24 5.65
CA LEU A 355 -20.21 22.13 6.11
C LEU A 355 -20.40 23.55 5.50
N PRO A 356 -21.62 24.16 5.62
CA PRO A 356 -22.96 23.62 5.33
C PRO A 356 -23.75 24.49 4.34
N ASP A 357 -24.82 23.88 3.83
CA ASP A 357 -26.00 24.37 3.12
C ASP A 357 -26.23 25.91 3.06
N THR A 358 -26.11 26.48 1.85
CA THR A 358 -26.92 27.63 1.45
C THR A 358 -27.46 27.37 0.05
N ARG A 359 -28.76 27.05 0.02
CA ARG A 359 -29.67 27.22 -1.11
C ARG A 359 -29.58 28.66 -1.58
N ASP A 360 -29.30 28.86 -2.86
CA ASP A 360 -30.23 29.52 -3.78
C ASP A 360 -29.70 29.39 -5.20
N ALA A 361 -30.57 28.87 -6.05
CA ALA A 361 -30.39 28.67 -7.47
C ALA A 361 -30.69 29.99 -8.20
N GLU A 362 -29.93 30.30 -9.24
CA GLU A 362 -30.50 30.98 -10.40
C GLU A 362 -29.72 30.64 -11.68
N GLU A 363 -30.51 30.33 -12.70
CA GLU A 363 -30.18 29.77 -14.01
C GLU A 363 -29.48 30.79 -14.93
N MET A 364 -28.65 30.32 -15.87
CA MET A 364 -28.83 30.50 -17.34
C MET A 364 -27.58 30.11 -18.17
N PRO A 365 -27.71 29.86 -19.49
CA PRO A 365 -27.18 28.64 -20.10
C PRO A 365 -26.06 28.81 -21.15
N SER A 366 -25.53 27.63 -21.49
CA SER A 366 -24.76 27.14 -22.65
C SER A 366 -24.91 27.85 -24.00
N GLN A 367 -23.79 27.98 -24.75
CA GLN A 367 -23.54 27.24 -26.00
C GLN A 367 -22.09 27.42 -26.56
N PRO A 368 -21.55 26.45 -27.33
CA PRO A 368 -20.17 26.42 -27.84
C PRO A 368 -20.07 26.73 -29.36
N PRO A 369 -18.86 26.72 -29.94
CA PRO A 369 -18.76 26.18 -31.29
C PRO A 369 -17.64 25.14 -31.53
N THR A 370 -18.09 24.21 -32.35
CA THR A 370 -17.52 23.06 -33.06
C THR A 370 -16.47 23.38 -34.15
N LYS A 371 -15.76 22.31 -34.56
CA LYS A 371 -15.08 22.01 -35.85
C LYS A 371 -13.66 22.59 -36.09
N ALA A 372 -12.74 21.95 -36.82
CA ALA A 372 -12.53 20.59 -37.32
C ALA A 372 -11.21 20.58 -38.15
N LEU A 373 -10.64 19.37 -38.33
CA LEU A 373 -10.02 18.83 -39.56
C LEU A 373 -8.53 19.07 -39.94
N LYS A 374 -7.93 17.91 -40.31
CA LYS A 374 -6.87 17.61 -41.33
C LYS A 374 -5.39 17.76 -40.91
N ASN A 375 -4.43 16.97 -41.38
CA ASN A 375 -4.29 15.58 -41.88
C ASN A 375 -2.81 15.41 -42.31
N LEU A 376 -2.18 14.27 -41.96
CA LEU A 376 -1.05 13.56 -42.65
C LEU A 376 0.35 14.22 -42.75
N PRO A 377 1.43 13.49 -43.18
CA PRO A 377 1.87 12.12 -42.83
C PRO A 377 3.41 11.97 -42.58
N GLY A 378 3.83 10.78 -42.14
CA GLY A 378 5.00 10.07 -42.69
C GLY A 378 6.37 10.24 -42.01
N GLY A 379 7.02 9.11 -41.66
CA GLY A 379 8.45 9.09 -41.38
C GLY A 379 8.90 7.88 -40.54
N ASP A 380 9.32 6.81 -41.23
CA ASP A 380 9.98 5.62 -40.70
C ASP A 380 11.31 5.92 -39.98
N SER A 381 11.69 5.07 -39.01
CA SER A 381 12.84 4.14 -39.14
C SER A 381 13.59 3.84 -37.83
N ALA A 382 13.83 2.53 -37.67
CA ALA A 382 14.98 1.82 -37.12
C ALA A 382 15.36 1.89 -35.61
N ALA A 383 15.32 0.67 -35.06
CA ALA A 383 15.86 0.19 -33.80
C ALA A 383 17.39 0.39 -33.64
N SER A 384 17.86 0.41 -32.38
CA SER A 384 19.00 -0.41 -31.96
C SER A 384 19.10 -0.53 -30.44
N HIS A 385 19.31 -1.78 -30.02
CA HIS A 385 19.62 -2.27 -28.68
C HIS A 385 20.98 -1.77 -28.18
N LEU A 386 21.13 -1.59 -26.86
CA LEU A 386 22.23 -2.21 -26.10
C LEU A 386 21.98 -2.13 -24.58
N ALA A 387 22.37 -3.22 -23.93
CA ALA A 387 22.07 -3.59 -22.56
C ALA A 387 23.09 -3.07 -21.53
N ALA A 388 22.70 -3.21 -20.26
CA ALA A 388 23.34 -2.76 -19.01
C ALA A 388 24.72 -3.37 -18.70
N PRO A 389 25.34 -3.03 -17.55
CA PRO A 389 25.03 -3.79 -16.33
C PRO A 389 24.84 -2.97 -15.05
N HIS A 390 23.97 -3.51 -14.21
CA HIS A 390 23.71 -3.11 -12.82
C HIS A 390 24.82 -3.60 -11.89
N THR A 391 25.14 -2.78 -10.88
CA THR A 391 25.91 -3.19 -9.70
C THR A 391 25.08 -2.76 -8.48
N GLU A 392 24.63 -3.72 -7.68
CA GLU A 392 23.93 -3.49 -6.42
C GLU A 392 24.93 -3.26 -5.28
N PRO A 393 24.68 -2.29 -4.38
CA PRO A 393 25.24 -2.33 -3.04
C PRO A 393 24.16 -2.54 -1.97
N THR A 394 24.44 -3.53 -1.12
CA THR A 394 23.83 -3.89 0.16
C THR A 394 23.72 -2.70 1.12
N PRO A 395 22.58 -2.47 1.80
CA PRO A 395 22.52 -1.49 2.89
C PRO A 395 22.84 -2.12 4.25
N LEU A 396 23.83 -1.54 4.93
CA LEU A 396 24.07 -1.68 6.37
C LEU A 396 22.98 -0.98 7.19
N ILE A 397 22.55 -1.62 8.27
CA ILE A 397 21.65 -1.08 9.29
C ILE A 397 22.51 -0.54 10.43
N THR A 398 22.31 0.74 10.80
CA THR A 398 22.87 1.34 12.01
C THR A 398 21.72 1.75 12.92
N LEU A 399 21.67 1.16 14.11
CA LEU A 399 20.78 1.54 15.20
C LEU A 399 21.55 2.54 16.07
N GLN A 400 20.98 3.72 16.29
CA GLN A 400 21.44 4.66 17.31
C GLN A 400 20.31 4.87 18.32
N THR A 401 20.58 4.42 19.54
CA THR A 401 19.82 4.70 20.76
C THR A 401 20.12 6.15 21.20
N ALA A 402 19.07 6.87 21.57
CA ALA A 402 19.18 8.19 22.19
C ALA A 402 19.39 8.00 23.71
N ASP A 403 20.44 8.65 24.22
CA ASP A 403 20.51 9.13 25.61
C ASP A 403 19.88 10.53 25.71
#